data_AF-A0A1G0KN29-F1
#
_entry.id   AF-A0A1G0KN29-F1
#
_cell.length_a   1.000
_cell.length_b   1.000
_cell.length_c   1.000
_cell.angle_alpha   90.00
_cell.angle_beta   90.00
_cell.angle_gamma   90.00
#
_symmetry.space_group_name_H-M   'P 1'
#
loop_
_entity.id
_entity.type
_entity.pdbx_description
1 polymer ?
#
loop_
_entity_poly.entity_id
_entity_poly.type
_entity_poly.pdbx_seq_one_letter_code
_entity_poly.pdbx_strand_id
1 'polypeptide(L)'
;MGSLTEKKLSATKKMITDALRYVKSYNGPSRIWFAYQDSLSEGCRRLSAIVSGLPVGVQTTEVLVDLLLRLDKKISGSGVDDSDGTVGDFMVETVDVLKEYAKLDAECIKAFDKLKNRNTSFGWEETLINKHV
;
A
#
# COMPACT_ATOMS: atom_id res chain seq x y z
N MET A 1 10.90 17.93 -3.53
CA MET A 1 10.07 17.53 -2.38
C MET A 1 8.81 18.38 -2.36
N GLY A 2 7.65 17.80 -2.10
CA GLY A 2 6.37 18.50 -2.06
C GLY A 2 5.50 18.06 -0.88
N SER A 3 4.70 18.98 -0.32
CA SER A 3 3.72 18.67 0.72
C SER A 3 2.30 18.77 0.17
N LEU A 4 1.40 17.91 0.65
CA LEU A 4 -0.01 18.08 0.40
C LEU A 4 -0.57 19.06 1.43
N THR A 5 -1.47 19.94 1.00
CA THR A 5 -2.31 20.68 1.93
C THR A 5 -3.16 19.71 2.74
N GLU A 6 -3.56 20.07 3.95
CA GLU A 6 -4.39 19.19 4.81
C GLU A 6 -5.66 18.69 4.09
N LYS A 7 -6.29 19.56 3.29
CA LYS A 7 -7.45 19.20 2.48
C LYS A 7 -7.11 18.13 1.42
N LYS A 8 -5.98 18.27 0.72
CA LYS A 8 -5.53 17.27 -0.26
C LYS A 8 -5.10 15.97 0.40
N LEU A 9 -4.45 16.03 1.56
CA LEU A 9 -4.08 14.85 2.35
C LEU A 9 -5.33 14.07 2.78
N SER A 10 -6.32 14.76 3.34
CA SER A 10 -7.59 14.15 3.75
C SER A 10 -8.33 13.53 2.56
N ALA A 11 -8.41 14.24 1.44
CA ALA A 11 -8.99 13.71 0.21
C ALA A 11 -8.24 12.46 -0.28
N THR A 12 -6.92 12.45 -0.22
CA THR A 12 -6.08 11.30 -0.60
C THR A 12 -6.38 10.09 0.28
N LYS A 13 -6.39 10.26 1.62
CA LYS A 13 -6.73 9.18 2.56
C LYS A 13 -8.15 8.64 2.32
N LYS A 14 -9.09 9.50 1.94
CA LYS A 14 -10.45 9.10 1.56
C LYS A 14 -10.45 8.27 0.28
N MET A 15 -9.78 8.72 -0.79
CA MET A 15 -9.68 7.98 -2.06
C MET A 15 -9.07 6.59 -1.85
N ILE A 16 -8.00 6.49 -1.05
CA ILE A 16 -7.39 5.20 -0.68
C ILE A 16 -8.40 4.31 0.03
N THR A 17 -9.15 4.85 0.99
CA THR A 17 -10.16 4.09 1.74
C THR A 17 -11.30 3.62 0.85
N ASP A 18 -11.70 4.41 -0.14
CA ASP A 18 -12.72 4.03 -1.11
C ASP A 18 -12.20 2.94 -2.07
N ALA A 19 -10.96 3.03 -2.53
CA ALA A 19 -10.32 1.97 -3.33
C ALA A 19 -10.16 0.65 -2.55
N LEU A 20 -9.82 0.71 -1.26
CA LEU A 20 -9.68 -0.48 -0.41
C LEU A 20 -10.99 -1.26 -0.17
N ARG A 21 -12.15 -0.71 -0.53
CA ARG A 21 -13.44 -1.45 -0.49
C ARG A 21 -13.50 -2.58 -1.51
N TYR A 22 -12.70 -2.47 -2.57
CA TYR A 22 -12.58 -3.47 -3.63
C TYR A 22 -11.65 -4.63 -3.24
N VAL A 23 -10.67 -4.37 -2.37
CA VAL A 23 -9.78 -5.37 -1.77
C VAL A 23 -10.46 -5.99 -0.55
N LYS A 24 -11.38 -6.92 -0.78
CA LYS A 24 -12.23 -7.54 0.25
C LYS A 24 -11.95 -9.04 0.35
N SER A 25 -12.46 -9.67 1.41
CA SER A 25 -12.28 -11.09 1.62
C SER A 25 -13.10 -11.96 0.67
N TYR A 26 -12.58 -13.14 0.39
CA TYR A 26 -13.28 -14.15 -0.39
C TYR A 26 -14.08 -15.06 0.53
N ASN A 27 -15.41 -14.96 0.47
CA ASN A 27 -16.32 -15.78 1.28
C ASN A 27 -17.37 -16.51 0.42
N GLY A 28 -17.12 -16.66 -0.89
CA GLY A 28 -18.11 -17.10 -1.87
C GLY A 28 -17.84 -18.47 -2.47
N PRO A 29 -18.82 -19.01 -3.22
CA PRO A 29 -18.62 -20.22 -4.01
C PRO A 29 -17.70 -19.94 -5.21
N SER A 30 -16.99 -20.97 -5.70
CA SER A 30 -16.03 -20.87 -6.82
C SER A 30 -16.58 -20.21 -8.08
N ARG A 31 -17.90 -20.24 -8.33
CA ARG A 31 -18.53 -19.54 -9.47
C ARG A 31 -18.34 -18.01 -9.45
N ILE A 32 -18.05 -17.42 -8.29
CA ILE A 32 -17.77 -15.97 -8.17
C ILE A 32 -16.29 -15.65 -8.09
N TRP A 33 -15.42 -16.65 -8.24
CA TRP A 33 -13.96 -16.51 -8.14
C TRP A 33 -13.42 -15.43 -9.10
N PHE A 34 -13.78 -15.49 -10.39
CA PHE A 34 -13.29 -14.50 -11.35
C PHE A 34 -13.80 -13.07 -11.05
N ALA A 35 -15.08 -12.94 -10.68
CA ALA A 35 -15.62 -11.63 -10.27
C ALA A 35 -14.96 -11.08 -9.00
N TYR A 36 -14.49 -11.96 -8.13
CA TYR A 36 -13.69 -11.60 -6.97
C TYR A 36 -12.30 -11.08 -7.38
N GLN A 37 -11.59 -11.80 -8.26
CA GLN A 37 -10.30 -11.37 -8.79
C GLN A 37 -10.39 -10.03 -9.55
N ASP A 38 -11.46 -9.84 -10.34
CA ASP A 38 -11.75 -8.57 -11.01
C ASP A 38 -11.91 -7.42 -10.01
N SER A 39 -12.56 -7.68 -8.87
CA SER A 39 -12.68 -6.70 -7.78
C SER A 39 -11.30 -6.37 -7.19
N LEU A 40 -10.43 -7.35 -6.92
CA LEU A 40 -9.08 -7.08 -6.43
C LEU A 40 -8.29 -6.23 -7.43
N SER A 41 -8.32 -6.62 -8.70
CA SER A 41 -7.68 -5.91 -9.82
C SER A 41 -8.13 -4.45 -9.92
N GLU A 42 -9.44 -4.19 -9.80
CA GLU A 42 -9.97 -2.82 -9.81
C GLU A 42 -9.50 -2.01 -8.60
N GLY A 43 -9.47 -2.63 -7.42
CA GLY A 43 -8.94 -2.01 -6.21
C GLY A 43 -7.48 -1.60 -6.36
N CYS A 44 -6.62 -2.53 -6.82
CA CYS A 44 -5.21 -2.27 -7.06
C CYS A 44 -4.99 -1.21 -8.15
N ARG A 45 -5.71 -1.26 -9.28
CA ARG A 45 -5.61 -0.22 -10.33
C ARG A 45 -5.92 1.19 -9.81
N ARG A 46 -6.98 1.33 -8.99
CA ARG A 46 -7.33 2.60 -8.35
C ARG A 46 -6.25 3.06 -7.39
N LEU A 47 -5.70 2.15 -6.60
CA LEU A 47 -4.60 2.46 -5.70
C LEU A 47 -3.35 2.89 -6.48
N SER A 48 -2.94 2.16 -7.53
CA SER A 48 -1.81 2.54 -8.40
C SER A 48 -1.98 3.93 -8.99
N ALA A 49 -3.18 4.27 -9.48
CA ALA A 49 -3.46 5.61 -9.98
C ALA A 49 -3.26 6.68 -8.90
N ILE A 50 -3.72 6.44 -7.66
CA ILE A 50 -3.51 7.35 -6.53
C ILE A 50 -2.01 7.47 -6.22
N VAL A 51 -1.30 6.35 -6.04
CA VAL A 51 0.13 6.31 -5.69
C VAL A 51 0.95 7.09 -6.72
N SER A 52 0.70 6.87 -8.01
CA SER A 52 1.42 7.54 -9.10
C SER A 52 1.28 9.06 -9.12
N GLY A 53 0.21 9.60 -8.52
CA GLY A 53 -0.06 11.04 -8.44
C GLY A 53 0.47 11.72 -7.18
N LEU A 54 1.08 11.00 -6.24
CA LEU A 54 1.55 11.59 -4.99
C LEU A 54 2.91 12.29 -5.18
N PRO A 55 3.11 13.49 -4.64
CA PRO A 55 4.43 14.11 -4.63
C PRO A 55 5.37 13.37 -3.67
N VAL A 56 6.67 13.40 -3.94
CA VAL A 56 7.68 12.88 -3.00
C VAL A 56 7.76 13.76 -1.75
N GLY A 57 7.60 13.16 -0.57
CA GLY A 57 7.84 13.80 0.73
C GLY A 57 7.28 13.00 1.91
N VAL A 58 7.79 13.26 3.12
CA VAL A 58 7.51 12.51 4.36
C VAL A 58 6.02 12.20 4.57
N GLN A 59 5.16 13.20 4.43
CA GLN A 59 3.71 13.04 4.65
C GLN A 59 3.06 12.02 3.70
N THR A 60 3.51 11.98 2.44
CA THR A 60 3.00 10.99 1.47
C THR A 60 3.59 9.61 1.71
N THR A 61 4.86 9.55 2.14
CA THR A 61 5.53 8.32 2.56
C THR A 61 4.78 7.67 3.72
N GLU A 62 4.38 8.43 4.73
CA GLU A 62 3.54 7.94 5.84
C GLU A 62 2.20 7.36 5.36
N VAL A 63 1.55 8.02 4.40
CA VAL A 63 0.29 7.53 3.80
C VAL A 63 0.48 6.19 3.10
N LEU A 64 1.58 6.03 2.36
CA LEU A 64 1.89 4.79 1.65
C LEU A 64 2.29 3.65 2.61
N VAL A 65 3.07 3.95 3.64
CA VAL A 65 3.38 3.00 4.73
C VAL A 65 2.08 2.51 5.39
N ASP A 66 1.15 3.42 5.67
CA ASP A 66 -0.15 3.07 6.24
C ASP A 66 -1.02 2.23 5.31
N LEU A 67 -0.96 2.50 4.00
CA LEU A 67 -1.62 1.69 2.99
C LEU A 67 -1.07 0.25 3.00
N LEU A 68 0.25 0.08 2.96
CA LEU A 68 0.89 -1.24 2.97
C LEU A 68 0.54 -2.04 4.23
N LEU A 69 0.58 -1.42 5.40
CA LEU A 69 0.17 -2.07 6.66
C LEU A 69 -1.30 -2.50 6.67
N ARG A 70 -2.19 -1.74 6.01
CA ARG A 70 -3.61 -2.10 5.87
C ARG A 70 -3.81 -3.28 4.92
N LEU A 71 -3.04 -3.34 3.83
CA LEU A 71 -3.08 -4.44 2.87
C LEU A 71 -2.50 -5.72 3.47
N ASP A 72 -1.37 -5.60 4.17
CA ASP A 72 -0.74 -6.71 4.88
C ASP A 72 -1.72 -7.38 5.86
N LYS A 73 -2.37 -6.57 6.72
CA LYS A 73 -3.42 -7.06 7.63
C LYS A 73 -4.59 -7.70 6.89
N LYS A 74 -4.92 -7.21 5.69
CA LYS A 74 -6.03 -7.74 4.90
C LYS A 74 -5.71 -9.14 4.39
N ILE A 75 -4.50 -9.35 3.87
CA ILE A 75 -4.03 -10.63 3.36
C ILE A 75 -3.87 -11.63 4.51
N SER A 76 -3.15 -11.28 5.57
CA SER A 76 -2.85 -12.25 6.65
C SER A 76 -4.00 -12.53 7.61
N GLY A 77 -4.90 -11.56 7.81
CA GLY A 77 -5.87 -11.64 8.92
C GLY A 77 -7.33 -11.48 8.53
N SER A 78 -7.65 -11.08 7.29
CA SER A 78 -9.04 -10.76 6.92
C SER A 78 -9.66 -11.70 5.88
N GLY A 79 -8.91 -12.66 5.36
CA GLY A 79 -9.40 -13.62 4.36
C GLY A 79 -9.44 -13.06 2.93
N VAL A 80 -8.61 -12.05 2.63
CA VAL A 80 -8.29 -11.72 1.23
C VAL A 80 -7.50 -12.89 0.68
N ASP A 81 -8.00 -13.49 -0.40
CA ASP A 81 -7.31 -14.53 -1.13
C ASP A 81 -6.53 -13.86 -2.27
N ASP A 82 -5.21 -13.89 -2.16
CA ASP A 82 -4.29 -13.29 -3.12
C ASP A 82 -3.55 -14.36 -3.94
N SER A 83 -4.19 -15.50 -4.19
CA SER A 83 -3.55 -16.62 -4.91
C SER A 83 -3.15 -16.28 -6.36
N ASP A 84 -3.68 -15.20 -6.94
CA ASP A 84 -3.27 -14.70 -8.26
C ASP A 84 -2.18 -13.61 -8.21
N GLY A 85 -1.76 -13.21 -7.00
CA GLY A 85 -0.71 -12.23 -6.76
C GLY A 85 -1.11 -10.78 -6.97
N THR A 86 -2.37 -10.46 -7.32
CA THR A 86 -2.78 -9.10 -7.70
C THR A 86 -2.51 -8.05 -6.62
N VAL A 87 -2.74 -8.39 -5.35
CA VAL A 87 -2.53 -7.48 -4.21
C VAL A 87 -1.07 -7.47 -3.81
N GLY A 88 -0.42 -8.64 -3.78
CA GLY A 88 1.00 -8.79 -3.48
C GLY A 88 1.90 -8.01 -4.45
N ASP A 89 1.65 -8.12 -5.76
CA ASP A 89 2.39 -7.39 -6.79
C ASP A 89 2.25 -5.87 -6.61
N PHE A 90 1.03 -5.39 -6.34
CA PHE A 90 0.81 -3.97 -6.02
C PHE A 90 1.59 -3.52 -4.77
N MET A 91 1.66 -4.37 -3.73
CA MET A 91 2.44 -4.07 -2.53
C MET A 91 3.93 -3.98 -2.84
N VAL A 92 4.47 -4.89 -3.65
CA VAL A 92 5.88 -4.86 -4.09
C VAL A 92 6.18 -3.59 -4.86
N GLU A 93 5.35 -3.23 -5.85
CA GLU A 93 5.50 -1.99 -6.61
C GLU A 93 5.47 -0.75 -5.71
N THR A 94 4.56 -0.72 -4.72
CA THR A 94 4.47 0.40 -3.77
C THR A 94 5.69 0.48 -2.85
N VAL A 95 6.25 -0.66 -2.44
CA VAL A 95 7.52 -0.72 -1.70
C VAL A 95 8.67 -0.16 -2.54
N ASP A 96 8.71 -0.45 -3.84
CA ASP A 96 9.74 0.10 -4.73
C ASP A 96 9.58 1.62 -4.92
N VAL A 97 8.34 2.13 -5.02
CA VAL A 97 8.07 3.58 -4.99
C VAL A 97 8.62 4.21 -3.71
N LEU A 98 8.40 3.60 -2.54
CA LEU A 98 8.93 4.08 -1.26
C LEU A 98 10.47 4.09 -1.21
N LYS A 99 11.13 3.10 -1.81
CA LYS A 99 12.60 3.10 -1.95
C LYS A 99 13.08 4.27 -2.81
N GLU A 100 12.40 4.55 -3.92
CA GLU A 100 12.72 5.72 -4.76
C GLU A 100 12.46 7.04 -4.03
N TYR A 101 11.40 7.13 -3.23
CA TYR A 101 11.14 8.32 -2.41
C TYR A 101 12.28 8.59 -1.43
N ALA A 102 12.79 7.56 -0.76
CA ALA A 102 13.91 7.68 0.16
C ALA A 102 15.24 8.05 -0.51
N LYS A 103 15.45 7.66 -1.77
CA LYS A 103 16.60 8.09 -2.58
C LYS A 103 16.51 9.56 -2.98
N LEU A 104 15.30 10.02 -3.33
CA LEU A 104 15.05 11.40 -3.76
C LEU A 104 14.97 12.39 -2.59
N ASP A 105 14.52 11.91 -1.42
CA ASP A 105 14.35 12.69 -0.21
C ASP A 105 14.64 11.83 1.04
N ALA A 106 15.83 12.02 1.61
CA ALA A 106 16.29 11.29 2.79
C ALA A 106 15.40 11.52 4.03
N GLU A 107 14.62 12.60 4.07
CA GLU A 107 13.68 12.82 5.18
C GLU A 107 12.54 11.80 5.18
N CYS A 108 12.23 11.20 4.01
CA CYS A 108 11.22 10.15 3.90
C CYS A 108 11.53 8.93 4.77
N ILE A 109 12.81 8.69 5.07
CA ILE A 109 13.28 7.60 5.94
C ILE A 109 12.62 7.68 7.32
N LYS A 110 12.33 8.89 7.81
CA LYS A 110 11.66 9.09 9.12
C LYS A 110 10.30 8.39 9.18
N ALA A 111 9.58 8.30 8.06
CA ALA A 111 8.29 7.62 8.01
C ALA A 111 8.42 6.09 8.22
N PHE A 112 9.59 5.51 7.91
CA PHE A 112 9.84 4.07 8.09
C PHE A 112 10.08 3.69 9.55
N ASP A 113 10.28 4.65 10.46
CA ASP A 113 10.36 4.36 11.90
C ASP A 113 9.11 3.63 12.41
N LYS A 114 7.95 3.87 11.77
CA LYS A 114 6.69 3.17 12.09
C LYS A 114 6.77 1.66 11.85
N LEU A 115 7.67 1.21 10.98
CA LEU A 115 7.88 -0.19 10.63
C LEU A 115 8.82 -0.92 11.60
N LYS A 116 9.61 -0.18 12.41
CA LYS A 116 10.50 -0.80 13.40
C LYS A 116 9.72 -1.68 14.37
N ASN A 117 10.27 -2.87 14.65
CA ASN A 117 9.68 -3.89 15.52
C ASN A 117 8.31 -4.43 15.05
N ARG A 118 7.96 -4.25 13.77
CA ARG A 118 6.84 -4.95 13.15
C ARG A 118 7.36 -6.18 12.41
N ASN A 119 6.53 -7.21 12.36
CA ASN A 119 6.73 -8.38 11.53
C ASN A 119 5.53 -8.44 10.57
N THR A 120 5.75 -8.08 9.31
CA THR A 120 4.72 -8.13 8.27
C THR A 120 4.72 -9.51 7.62
N SER A 121 3.64 -9.82 6.91
CA SER A 121 3.35 -11.17 6.42
C SER A 121 4.34 -11.64 5.34
N PHE A 122 5.07 -10.71 4.74
CA PHE A 122 6.01 -10.97 3.65
C PHE A 122 7.39 -10.33 3.85
N GLY A 123 7.70 -9.80 5.04
CA GLY A 123 9.02 -9.23 5.37
C GLY A 123 9.43 -8.00 4.55
N TRP A 124 8.49 -7.35 3.85
CA TRP A 124 8.79 -6.22 2.97
C TRP A 124 9.31 -4.99 3.73
N GLU A 125 8.98 -4.86 5.01
CA GLU A 125 9.45 -3.81 5.91
C GLU A 125 10.96 -3.83 6.07
N GLU A 126 11.59 -5.01 6.05
CA GLU A 126 13.03 -5.15 6.17
C GLU A 126 13.74 -4.46 5.00
N THR A 127 13.14 -4.50 3.81
CA THR A 127 13.71 -3.87 2.62
C THR A 127 13.69 -2.34 2.67
N LEU A 128 12.83 -1.76 3.51
CA LEU A 128 12.73 -0.33 3.76
C LEU A 128 13.59 0.09 4.95
N ILE A 129 13.68 -0.73 6.00
CA ILE A 129 14.46 -0.41 7.21
C ILE A 129 15.96 -0.64 6.97
N ASN A 130 16.35 -1.75 6.33
CA ASN A 130 17.74 -2.21 6.27
C ASN A 130 18.56 -1.58 5.12
N LYS A 131 17.94 -0.79 4.23
CA LYS A 131 18.64 -0.08 3.13
C LYS A 131 19.03 1.36 3.45
N HIS A 132 19.14 1.70 4.74
CA HIS A 132 19.60 3.02 5.21
C HIS A 132 20.98 3.00 5.89
N VAL A 133 21.82 2.04 5.50
CA VAL A 133 23.26 2.00 5.82
C VAL A 133 24.05 1.96 4.51
#